data_AF-A0A3C0WCT5-F1
#
_entry.id   AF-A0A3C0WCT5-F1
#
_cell.length_a   1.000
_cell.length_b   1.000
_cell.length_c   1.000
_cell.angle_alpha   90.00
_cell.angle_beta   90.00
_cell.angle_gamma   90.00
#
_symmetry.space_group_name_H-M   'P 1'
#
loop_
_entity.id
_entity.type
_entity.pdbx_description
1 polymer ?
#
loop_
_entity_poly.entity_id
_entity_poly.type
_entity_poly.pdbx_seq_one_letter_code
_entity_poly.pdbx_strand_id
1 'polypeptide(L)'
;MSLLLPSYIHGKMMENMLLRQKYVGENAMKKIFSYAIVLALCFSLCACTGNAPQGKTALDWDAIQEELQISSEILTAQLTNFAFYSGDILGSSAYPLEDRQVHLFVLSTVMFMQEEEYLYHDFVTMDDEGCYHFPKEKIQQMAEEVFDIPDYEFGEDTYVPETGEYVFWSGFGWGNTPVCRNTEIQIDWEKAEVSVSYELYGDVYYENPYKIGDFRTRYSVMTRPDSTFFLRYLDTVSL
;
A
#
# COMPACT_ATOMS: atom_id res chain seq x y z
N MET A 1 61.36 13.12 -23.82
CA MET A 1 60.18 12.22 -23.71
C MET A 1 59.54 12.47 -22.35
N SER A 2 58.89 13.62 -22.15
CA SER A 2 57.54 13.98 -22.62
C SER A 2 56.46 13.44 -21.68
N LEU A 3 56.25 14.19 -20.59
CA LEU A 3 54.97 14.64 -20.03
C LEU A 3 53.71 13.86 -20.47
N LEU A 4 53.29 12.87 -19.67
CA LEU A 4 51.98 12.20 -19.76
C LEU A 4 51.38 12.02 -18.36
N LEU A 5 51.16 13.13 -17.65
CA LEU A 5 50.53 13.13 -16.31
C LEU A 5 49.38 14.15 -16.10
N PRO A 6 49.16 15.20 -16.93
CA PRO A 6 48.01 16.09 -16.70
C PRO A 6 46.65 15.51 -17.10
N SER A 7 46.59 14.62 -18.10
CA SER A 7 45.31 14.19 -18.71
C SER A 7 44.56 13.13 -17.90
N TYR A 8 45.27 12.22 -17.22
CA TYR A 8 44.63 11.13 -16.46
C TYR A 8 43.98 11.63 -15.16
N ILE A 9 44.60 12.62 -14.51
CA ILE A 9 44.05 13.23 -13.29
C ILE A 9 42.85 14.14 -13.61
N HIS A 10 42.88 14.85 -14.74
CA HIS A 10 41.74 15.66 -15.20
C HIS A 10 40.52 14.82 -15.59
N GLY A 11 40.72 13.69 -16.27
CA GLY A 11 39.63 12.78 -16.65
C GLY A 11 38.90 12.20 -15.44
N LYS A 12 39.67 11.71 -14.45
CA LYS A 12 39.10 11.14 -13.21
C LYS A 12 38.40 12.19 -12.33
N MET A 13 38.82 13.46 -12.40
CA MET A 13 38.18 14.55 -11.67
C MET A 13 36.84 14.96 -12.32
N MET A 14 36.78 15.02 -13.66
CA MET A 14 35.55 15.28 -14.42
C MET A 14 34.52 14.15 -14.26
N GLU A 15 34.95 12.89 -14.27
CA GLU A 15 34.08 11.73 -14.07
C GLU A 15 33.49 11.68 -12.65
N ASN A 16 34.30 11.99 -11.62
CA ASN A 16 33.81 12.14 -10.24
C ASN A 16 32.92 13.37 -10.04
N MET A 17 33.13 14.44 -10.81
CA MET A 17 32.30 15.65 -10.75
C MET A 17 30.94 15.40 -11.42
N LEU A 18 30.91 14.67 -12.54
CA LEU A 18 29.68 14.22 -13.21
C LEU A 18 28.93 13.17 -12.37
N LEU A 19 29.62 12.22 -11.75
CA LEU A 19 29.03 11.28 -10.78
C LEU A 19 28.47 12.02 -9.57
N ARG A 20 29.19 13.01 -9.01
CA ARG A 20 28.64 13.87 -7.95
C ARG A 20 27.47 14.71 -8.42
N GLN A 21 27.49 15.25 -9.64
CA GLN A 21 26.34 16.00 -10.18
C GLN A 21 25.12 15.11 -10.42
N LYS A 22 25.33 13.85 -10.82
CA LYS A 22 24.26 12.86 -10.98
C LYS A 22 23.73 12.35 -9.63
N TYR A 23 24.60 12.11 -8.65
CA TYR A 23 24.24 11.70 -7.29
C TYR A 23 23.61 12.84 -6.48
N VAL A 24 24.08 14.09 -6.67
CA VAL A 24 23.47 15.30 -6.09
C VAL A 24 22.18 15.64 -6.84
N GLY A 25 22.10 15.39 -8.14
CA GLY A 25 20.88 15.54 -8.94
C GLY A 25 19.80 14.52 -8.59
N GLU A 26 20.15 13.25 -8.39
CA GLU A 26 19.22 12.20 -7.91
C GLU A 26 18.82 12.43 -6.46
N ASN A 27 19.75 12.82 -5.57
CA ASN A 27 19.39 13.17 -4.18
C ASN A 27 18.61 14.49 -4.09
N ALA A 28 18.85 15.46 -4.97
CA ALA A 28 18.06 16.68 -5.05
C ALA A 28 16.68 16.39 -5.64
N MET A 29 16.57 15.53 -6.65
CA MET A 29 15.29 15.14 -7.24
C MET A 29 14.48 14.28 -6.25
N LYS A 30 15.10 13.33 -5.54
CA LYS A 30 14.47 12.56 -4.45
C LYS A 30 14.05 13.45 -3.28
N LYS A 31 14.88 14.43 -2.90
CA LYS A 31 14.48 15.45 -1.93
C LYS A 31 13.31 16.29 -2.45
N ILE A 32 13.30 16.68 -3.72
CA ILE A 32 12.20 17.46 -4.31
C ILE A 32 10.90 16.63 -4.35
N PHE A 33 10.95 15.31 -4.61
CA PHE A 33 9.79 14.42 -4.54
C PHE A 33 9.33 14.15 -3.11
N SER A 34 10.25 13.92 -2.16
CA SER A 34 9.94 13.80 -0.73
C SER A 34 9.34 15.10 -0.19
N TYR A 35 9.92 16.26 -0.55
CA TYR A 35 9.33 17.56 -0.26
C TYR A 35 8.01 17.76 -0.97
N ALA A 36 7.78 17.23 -2.17
CA ALA A 36 6.51 17.36 -2.89
C ALA A 36 5.40 16.51 -2.26
N ILE A 37 5.69 15.32 -1.75
CA ILE A 37 4.74 14.50 -0.98
C ILE A 37 4.44 15.17 0.36
N VAL A 38 5.49 15.62 1.07
CA VAL A 38 5.34 16.41 2.30
C VAL A 38 4.59 17.72 2.03
N LEU A 39 4.87 18.42 0.94
CA LEU A 39 4.19 19.66 0.54
C LEU A 39 2.75 19.40 0.07
N ALA A 40 2.48 18.29 -0.62
CA ALA A 40 1.12 17.90 -1.03
C ALA A 40 0.26 17.61 0.20
N LEU A 41 0.81 16.85 1.17
CA LEU A 41 0.20 16.67 2.50
C LEU A 41 0.06 18.01 3.25
N CYS A 42 0.99 18.96 3.08
CA CYS A 42 0.84 20.32 3.62
C CYS A 42 -0.25 21.16 2.93
N PHE A 43 -0.53 20.93 1.64
CA PHE A 43 -1.46 21.74 0.86
C PHE A 43 -2.92 21.25 0.96
N SER A 44 -3.21 19.95 1.17
CA SER A 44 -4.58 19.46 1.45
C SER A 44 -5.21 20.14 2.65
N LEU A 45 -4.47 20.22 3.74
CA LEU A 45 -4.98 20.71 5.03
C LEU A 45 -5.23 22.23 5.02
N CYS A 46 -4.70 22.96 4.04
CA CYS A 46 -4.90 24.42 3.92
C CYS A 46 -6.01 24.83 2.94
N ALA A 47 -6.59 23.92 2.15
CA ALA A 47 -7.55 24.28 1.10
C ALA A 47 -9.02 24.39 1.58
N CYS A 48 -9.33 23.92 2.78
CA CYS A 48 -10.66 24.01 3.38
C CYS A 48 -10.67 24.97 4.57
N THR A 49 -10.58 26.28 4.33
CA THR A 49 -11.30 27.32 5.10
C THR A 49 -11.04 28.69 4.47
N GLY A 50 -12.10 29.27 3.91
CA GLY A 50 -12.13 30.71 3.65
C GLY A 50 -12.14 31.44 4.99
N ASN A 51 -10.97 31.82 5.49
CA ASN A 51 -10.65 33.04 6.26
C ASN A 51 -9.23 32.89 6.85
N ALA A 52 -8.35 33.86 6.56
CA ALA A 52 -6.98 33.90 7.08
C ALA A 52 -6.77 35.16 7.95
N PRO A 53 -5.73 35.26 8.80
CA PRO A 53 -4.85 34.21 9.33
C PRO A 53 -4.58 34.35 10.85
N GLN A 54 -4.57 33.27 11.63
CA GLN A 54 -3.73 33.16 12.83
C GLN A 54 -3.71 31.71 13.33
N GLY A 55 -2.52 31.11 13.26
CA GLY A 55 -2.28 29.72 13.64
C GLY A 55 -1.78 28.93 12.45
N LYS A 56 -0.47 28.83 12.28
CA LYS A 56 0.12 27.72 11.52
C LYS A 56 -0.29 26.46 12.28
N THR A 57 -1.28 25.72 11.80
CA THR A 57 -1.46 24.34 12.23
C THR A 57 -0.20 23.62 11.76
N ALA A 58 0.69 23.31 12.71
CA ALA A 58 1.80 22.42 12.43
C ALA A 58 1.18 21.09 11.95
N LEU A 59 1.77 20.46 10.93
CA LEU A 59 1.41 19.09 10.60
C LEU A 59 1.54 18.26 11.88
N ASP A 60 0.48 17.53 12.19
CA ASP A 60 0.50 16.55 13.26
C ASP A 60 1.19 15.30 12.72
N TRP A 61 2.52 15.31 12.79
CA TRP A 61 3.35 14.20 12.35
C TRP A 61 3.06 12.91 13.12
N ASP A 62 2.63 13.03 14.37
CA ASP A 62 2.28 11.89 15.21
C ASP A 62 0.99 11.25 14.69
N ALA A 63 -0.01 12.05 14.34
CA ALA A 63 -1.26 11.56 13.74
C ALA A 63 -1.03 10.89 12.37
N ILE A 64 -0.21 11.48 11.49
CA ILE A 64 0.12 10.87 10.18
C ILE A 64 0.88 9.56 10.37
N GLN A 65 1.79 9.51 11.34
CA GLN A 65 2.53 8.30 11.64
C GLN A 65 1.60 7.19 12.16
N GLU A 66 0.66 7.53 13.04
CA GLU A 66 -0.34 6.61 13.57
C GLU A 66 -1.26 6.08 12.46
N GLU A 67 -1.78 6.95 11.60
CA GLU A 67 -2.64 6.56 10.46
C GLU A 67 -1.91 5.63 9.49
N LEU A 68 -0.63 5.92 9.18
CA LEU A 68 0.21 5.06 8.34
C LEU A 68 0.46 3.70 8.99
N GLN A 69 0.70 3.67 10.31
CA GLN A 69 0.88 2.42 11.05
C GLN A 69 -0.38 1.55 10.95
N ILE A 70 -1.53 2.09 11.36
CA ILE A 70 -2.80 1.36 11.37
C ILE A 70 -3.17 0.91 9.95
N SER A 71 -3.12 1.81 8.97
CA SER A 71 -3.45 1.48 7.57
C SER A 71 -2.54 0.38 7.00
N SER A 72 -1.24 0.44 7.32
CA SER A 72 -0.28 -0.57 6.84
C SER A 72 -0.48 -1.94 7.49
N GLU A 73 -0.87 -1.96 8.77
CA GLU A 73 -1.15 -3.20 9.49
C GLU A 73 -2.41 -3.88 8.95
N ILE A 74 -3.52 -3.14 8.81
CA ILE A 74 -4.78 -3.69 8.30
C ILE A 74 -4.63 -4.14 6.85
N LEU A 75 -4.00 -3.33 5.99
CA LEU A 75 -3.73 -3.72 4.60
C LEU A 75 -2.85 -4.97 4.51
N THR A 76 -1.87 -5.12 5.42
CA THR A 76 -1.05 -6.33 5.50
C THR A 76 -1.90 -7.53 5.89
N ALA A 77 -2.76 -7.41 6.90
CA ALA A 77 -3.67 -8.48 7.30
C ALA A 77 -4.56 -8.91 6.13
N GLN A 78 -5.15 -7.95 5.42
CA GLN A 78 -5.98 -8.21 4.24
C GLN A 78 -5.22 -8.94 3.12
N LEU A 79 -4.00 -8.49 2.79
CA LEU A 79 -3.16 -9.18 1.80
C LEU A 79 -2.85 -10.62 2.21
N THR A 80 -2.63 -10.87 3.51
CA THR A 80 -2.32 -12.21 4.01
C THR A 80 -3.51 -13.17 4.02
N ASN A 81 -4.75 -12.67 3.99
CA ASN A 81 -5.94 -13.51 3.93
C ASN A 81 -5.98 -14.41 2.67
N PHE A 82 -5.21 -14.06 1.62
CA PHE A 82 -5.28 -14.75 0.33
C PHE A 82 -4.00 -15.39 -0.15
N ALA A 83 -2.89 -14.91 0.37
CA ALA A 83 -1.58 -15.47 0.14
C ALA A 83 -1.43 -16.97 0.46
N PHE A 84 -2.35 -17.59 1.21
CA PHE A 84 -2.17 -18.96 1.72
C PHE A 84 -3.30 -19.94 1.42
N TYR A 85 -4.30 -19.55 0.61
CA TYR A 85 -5.40 -20.45 0.25
C TYR A 85 -5.00 -21.55 -0.76
N SER A 86 -3.78 -21.56 -1.31
CA SER A 86 -3.40 -22.54 -2.34
C SER A 86 -1.96 -23.04 -2.28
N GLY A 87 -1.41 -23.37 -1.11
CA GLY A 87 -0.10 -24.07 -1.04
C GLY A 87 1.08 -23.33 -1.68
N ASP A 88 0.88 -22.08 -2.08
CA ASP A 88 1.84 -21.20 -2.72
C ASP A 88 2.24 -20.18 -1.67
N ILE A 89 3.27 -20.52 -0.92
CA ILE A 89 3.82 -19.64 0.11
C ILE A 89 4.33 -18.40 -0.64
N LEU A 90 3.94 -17.20 -0.20
CA LEU A 90 4.42 -15.87 -0.66
C LEU A 90 5.94 -15.72 -0.82
N GLY A 91 6.75 -16.73 -0.46
CA GLY A 91 8.15 -16.82 -0.82
C GLY A 91 8.43 -17.03 -2.31
N SER A 92 7.41 -17.14 -3.18
CA SER A 92 7.56 -17.34 -4.63
C SER A 92 6.81 -16.33 -5.53
N SER A 93 5.80 -15.61 -5.03
CA SER A 93 5.02 -14.68 -5.86
C SER A 93 5.78 -13.36 -6.08
N ALA A 94 6.65 -13.35 -7.08
CA ALA A 94 7.15 -12.12 -7.66
C ALA A 94 5.95 -11.30 -8.16
N TYR A 95 5.93 -10.00 -7.88
CA TYR A 95 5.06 -9.07 -8.58
C TYR A 95 5.28 -9.23 -10.11
N PRO A 96 4.22 -9.24 -10.94
CA PRO A 96 2.82 -8.95 -10.61
C PRO A 96 2.07 -10.13 -9.96
N LEU A 97 1.13 -9.82 -9.05
CA LEU A 97 0.17 -10.79 -8.53
C LEU A 97 -0.72 -11.32 -9.67
N GLU A 98 -1.17 -12.57 -9.54
CA GLU A 98 -2.14 -13.15 -10.47
C GLU A 98 -3.52 -12.51 -10.29
N ASP A 99 -4.31 -12.44 -11.36
CA ASP A 99 -5.67 -11.88 -11.38
C ASP A 99 -6.56 -12.46 -10.26
N ARG A 100 -6.46 -13.78 -10.02
CA ARG A 100 -7.16 -14.46 -8.93
C ARG A 100 -6.81 -13.89 -7.54
N GLN A 101 -5.56 -13.51 -7.31
CA GLN A 101 -5.12 -12.95 -6.02
C GLN A 101 -5.69 -11.55 -5.81
N VAL A 102 -5.74 -10.73 -6.87
CA VAL A 102 -6.37 -9.39 -6.84
C VAL A 102 -7.88 -9.52 -6.64
N HIS A 103 -8.53 -10.44 -7.34
CA HIS A 103 -9.95 -10.74 -7.18
C HIS A 103 -10.30 -11.10 -5.73
N LEU A 104 -9.53 -12.03 -5.17
CA LEU A 104 -9.68 -12.43 -3.79
C LEU A 104 -9.44 -11.24 -2.84
N PHE A 105 -8.34 -10.50 -3.01
CA PHE A 105 -8.06 -9.28 -2.22
C PHE A 105 -9.25 -8.32 -2.14
N VAL A 106 -9.87 -8.01 -3.27
CA VAL A 106 -11.05 -7.15 -3.33
C VAL A 106 -12.20 -7.76 -2.54
N LEU A 107 -12.45 -9.07 -2.66
CA LEU A 107 -13.51 -9.74 -1.91
C LEU A 107 -13.31 -9.66 -0.38
N SER A 108 -12.08 -9.75 0.17
CA SER A 108 -11.94 -9.69 1.64
C SER A 108 -12.24 -8.33 2.22
N THR A 109 -12.43 -7.28 1.42
CA THR A 109 -12.82 -5.97 1.96
C THR A 109 -14.04 -6.11 2.89
N VAL A 110 -14.94 -7.07 2.61
CA VAL A 110 -16.07 -7.43 3.49
C VAL A 110 -15.67 -7.86 4.89
N MET A 111 -14.48 -8.42 5.08
CA MET A 111 -13.95 -8.82 6.39
C MET A 111 -13.45 -7.62 7.20
N PHE A 112 -13.14 -6.50 6.54
CA PHE A 112 -12.56 -5.29 7.14
C PHE A 112 -13.51 -4.09 7.07
N MET A 113 -14.75 -4.27 6.60
CA MET A 113 -15.71 -3.18 6.43
C MET A 113 -16.13 -2.50 7.74
N GLN A 114 -15.89 -3.15 8.89
CA GLN A 114 -16.16 -2.61 10.24
C GLN A 114 -14.92 -1.97 10.89
N GLU A 115 -13.76 -2.03 10.23
CA GLU A 115 -12.51 -1.40 10.70
C GLU A 115 -12.49 0.05 10.18
N GLU A 116 -13.01 1.01 10.94
CA GLU A 116 -13.17 2.42 10.50
C GLU A 116 -11.82 3.08 10.13
N GLU A 117 -10.71 2.57 10.66
CA GLU A 117 -9.37 3.03 10.37
C GLU A 117 -8.78 2.47 9.06
N TYR A 118 -9.46 1.51 8.44
CA TYR A 118 -9.01 0.92 7.17
C TYR A 118 -9.44 1.76 5.98
N LEU A 119 -8.48 2.16 5.13
CA LEU A 119 -8.68 3.09 4.00
C LEU A 119 -9.81 2.73 3.03
N TYR A 120 -10.23 1.47 2.98
CA TYR A 120 -11.23 0.99 2.05
C TYR A 120 -12.45 0.35 2.74
N HIS A 121 -12.63 0.60 4.04
CA HIS A 121 -13.70 -0.01 4.84
C HIS A 121 -15.11 0.34 4.30
N ASP A 122 -15.26 1.54 3.73
CA ASP A 122 -16.51 2.06 3.17
C ASP A 122 -16.71 1.75 1.68
N PHE A 123 -15.79 1.00 1.06
CA PHE A 123 -15.88 0.64 -0.36
C PHE A 123 -16.93 -0.45 -0.62
N VAL A 124 -17.39 -1.11 0.44
CA VAL A 124 -18.41 -2.15 0.39
C VAL A 124 -19.48 -1.89 1.43
N THR A 125 -20.73 -2.08 1.05
CA THR A 125 -21.88 -2.01 1.96
C THR A 125 -22.62 -3.34 1.97
N MET A 126 -23.31 -3.65 3.07
CA MET A 126 -24.18 -4.81 3.16
C MET A 126 -25.62 -4.35 3.29
N ASP A 127 -26.51 -4.91 2.49
CA ASP A 127 -27.95 -4.65 2.58
C ASP A 127 -28.63 -5.53 3.65
N ASP A 128 -29.92 -5.29 3.87
CA ASP A 128 -30.73 -6.03 4.85
C ASP A 128 -30.95 -7.50 4.47
N GLU A 129 -30.69 -7.87 3.20
CA GLU A 129 -30.79 -9.24 2.69
C GLU A 129 -29.46 -10.01 2.84
N GLY A 130 -28.40 -9.34 3.30
CA GLY A 130 -27.07 -9.91 3.45
C GLY A 130 -26.29 -10.00 2.14
N CYS A 131 -26.64 -9.17 1.14
CA CYS A 131 -25.86 -8.97 -0.07
C CYS A 131 -24.82 -7.87 0.14
N TYR A 132 -23.60 -8.12 -0.33
CA TYR A 132 -22.55 -7.12 -0.38
C TYR A 132 -22.60 -6.39 -1.71
N HIS A 133 -22.56 -5.07 -1.63
CA HIS A 133 -22.58 -4.15 -2.76
C HIS A 133 -21.25 -3.44 -2.88
N PHE A 134 -20.64 -3.53 -4.06
CA PHE A 134 -19.33 -2.99 -4.31
C PHE A 134 -19.35 -2.16 -5.60
N PRO A 135 -19.32 -0.81 -5.52
CA PRO A 135 -19.31 0.04 -6.71
C PRO A 135 -18.09 -0.27 -7.59
N LYS A 136 -18.30 -0.36 -8.91
CA LYS A 136 -17.23 -0.68 -9.87
C LYS A 136 -16.04 0.28 -9.74
N GLU A 137 -16.34 1.58 -9.62
CA GLU A 137 -15.31 2.63 -9.49
C GLU A 137 -14.44 2.44 -8.24
N LYS A 138 -15.03 1.95 -7.14
CA LYS A 138 -14.31 1.68 -5.90
C LYS A 138 -13.40 0.47 -6.00
N ILE A 139 -13.82 -0.59 -6.70
CA ILE A 139 -12.94 -1.73 -6.99
C ILE A 139 -11.76 -1.29 -7.86
N GLN A 140 -12.04 -0.52 -8.91
CA GLN A 140 -11.00 -0.01 -9.81
C GLN A 140 -10.01 0.88 -9.07
N GLN A 141 -10.50 1.79 -8.22
CA GLN A 141 -9.68 2.63 -7.36
C GLN A 141 -8.76 1.78 -6.47
N MET A 142 -9.30 0.77 -5.79
CA MET A 142 -8.50 -0.08 -4.89
C MET A 142 -7.43 -0.88 -5.64
N ALA A 143 -7.77 -1.45 -6.80
CA ALA A 143 -6.81 -2.20 -7.61
C ALA A 143 -5.68 -1.31 -8.17
N GLU A 144 -6.01 -0.09 -8.58
CA GLU A 144 -5.03 0.90 -9.04
C GLU A 144 -4.15 1.42 -7.90
N GLU A 145 -4.74 1.74 -6.75
CA GLU A 145 -4.02 2.28 -5.60
C GLU A 145 -3.08 1.23 -5.01
N VAL A 146 -3.60 0.03 -4.72
CA VAL A 146 -2.83 -1.03 -4.05
C VAL A 146 -1.86 -1.73 -5.00
N PHE A 147 -2.28 -2.07 -6.22
CA PHE A 147 -1.50 -2.94 -7.11
C PHE A 147 -1.01 -2.28 -8.40
N ASP A 148 -1.33 -1.01 -8.64
CA ASP A 148 -1.03 -0.30 -9.90
C ASP A 148 -1.68 -0.96 -11.12
N ILE A 149 -2.89 -1.49 -10.96
CA ILE A 149 -3.68 -2.12 -12.03
C ILE A 149 -4.83 -1.18 -12.42
N PRO A 150 -4.68 -0.37 -13.49
CA PRO A 150 -5.75 0.48 -13.98
C PRO A 150 -6.85 -0.34 -14.65
N ASP A 151 -8.08 0.19 -14.66
CA ASP A 151 -9.23 -0.39 -15.36
C ASP A 151 -9.54 -1.86 -14.99
N TYR A 152 -9.24 -2.26 -13.75
CA TYR A 152 -9.46 -3.64 -13.30
C TYR A 152 -10.93 -4.08 -13.46
N GLU A 153 -11.13 -5.22 -14.13
CA GLU A 153 -12.45 -5.80 -14.36
C GLU A 153 -12.70 -6.91 -13.34
N PHE A 154 -13.56 -6.60 -12.37
CA PHE A 154 -14.01 -7.59 -11.41
C PHE A 154 -15.07 -8.49 -12.05
N GLY A 155 -15.10 -9.78 -11.68
CA GLY A 155 -15.81 -10.84 -12.39
C GLY A 155 -17.20 -10.45 -12.92
N GLU A 156 -17.45 -10.74 -14.20
CA GLU A 156 -18.63 -10.23 -14.94
C GLU A 156 -19.98 -10.73 -14.40
N ASP A 157 -20.04 -11.96 -13.87
CA ASP A 157 -21.30 -12.62 -13.49
C ASP A 157 -22.02 -11.97 -12.28
N THR A 158 -21.34 -11.07 -11.56
CA THR A 158 -21.90 -10.37 -10.38
C THR A 158 -22.18 -8.89 -10.64
N TYR A 159 -21.90 -8.37 -11.85
CA TYR A 159 -22.11 -6.97 -12.18
C TYR A 159 -23.59 -6.67 -12.49
N VAL A 160 -24.11 -5.61 -11.87
CA VAL A 160 -25.47 -5.10 -12.06
C VAL A 160 -25.39 -3.75 -12.78
N PRO A 161 -25.62 -3.69 -14.11
CA PRO A 161 -25.45 -2.46 -14.89
C PRO A 161 -26.35 -1.30 -14.45
N GLU A 162 -27.52 -1.60 -13.90
CA GLU A 162 -28.50 -0.59 -13.47
C GLU A 162 -28.00 0.23 -12.28
N THR A 163 -27.23 -0.39 -11.38
CA THR A 163 -26.65 0.28 -10.20
C THR A 163 -25.17 0.63 -10.40
N GLY A 164 -24.49 -0.03 -11.33
CA GLY A 164 -23.04 0.14 -11.53
C GLY A 164 -22.20 -0.57 -10.49
N GLU A 165 -22.76 -1.59 -9.83
CA GLU A 165 -22.16 -2.29 -8.70
C GLU A 165 -21.96 -3.77 -9.00
N TYR A 166 -21.00 -4.37 -8.30
CA TYR A 166 -20.90 -5.82 -8.17
C TYR A 166 -21.64 -6.25 -6.91
N VAL A 167 -22.48 -7.28 -7.03
CA VAL A 167 -23.33 -7.78 -5.93
C VAL A 167 -23.08 -9.26 -5.69
N PHE A 168 -22.80 -9.63 -4.44
CA PHE A 168 -22.58 -11.03 -4.06
C PHE A 168 -23.12 -11.37 -2.66
N TRP A 169 -23.54 -12.61 -2.48
CA TRP A 169 -24.19 -13.07 -1.25
C TRP A 169 -23.19 -13.37 -0.12
N SER A 170 -23.59 -13.07 1.11
CA SER A 170 -22.96 -13.58 2.34
C SER A 170 -23.13 -15.11 2.47
N GLY A 171 -22.27 -15.84 1.77
CA GLY A 171 -22.24 -17.31 1.80
C GLY A 171 -20.92 -17.90 1.31
N PHE A 172 -19.98 -17.05 0.89
CA PHE A 172 -18.61 -17.47 0.63
C PHE A 172 -18.01 -17.99 1.94
N GLY A 173 -17.62 -19.27 1.92
CA GLY A 173 -16.93 -19.89 3.04
C GLY A 173 -15.55 -19.29 3.20
N TRP A 174 -15.44 -18.25 4.01
CA TRP A 174 -14.19 -17.69 4.51
C TRP A 174 -13.55 -18.70 5.48
N GLY A 175 -12.98 -19.77 4.93
CA GLY A 175 -12.34 -20.85 5.68
C GLY A 175 -10.83 -20.64 5.75
N ASN A 176 -10.27 -20.73 6.96
CA ASN A 176 -8.84 -20.81 7.28
C ASN A 176 -8.02 -19.58 6.89
N THR A 177 -8.42 -18.42 7.40
CA THR A 177 -7.68 -17.16 7.23
C THR A 177 -6.42 -17.15 8.10
N PRO A 178 -5.21 -17.03 7.51
CA PRO A 178 -3.99 -16.79 8.27
C PRO A 178 -4.09 -15.51 9.10
N VAL A 179 -3.37 -15.45 10.21
CA VAL A 179 -3.36 -14.27 11.09
C VAL A 179 -1.94 -13.77 11.26
N CYS A 180 -1.76 -12.47 11.03
CA CYS A 180 -0.54 -11.75 11.37
C CYS A 180 -0.44 -11.60 12.90
N ARG A 181 0.73 -11.90 13.46
CA ARG A 181 1.05 -11.70 14.87
C ARG A 181 2.42 -11.05 15.00
N ASN A 182 2.65 -10.42 16.15
CA ASN A 182 3.92 -9.79 16.49
C ASN A 182 4.39 -8.82 15.38
N THR A 183 3.46 -7.99 14.91
CA THR A 183 3.69 -6.99 13.86
C THR A 183 4.69 -5.93 14.33
N GLU A 184 5.68 -5.62 13.49
CA GLU A 184 6.60 -4.50 13.64
C GLU A 184 6.56 -3.62 12.38
N ILE A 185 6.29 -2.33 12.56
CA ILE A 185 6.12 -1.37 11.47
C ILE A 185 7.30 -0.38 11.48
N GLN A 186 7.93 -0.22 10.32
CA GLN A 186 9.02 0.72 10.10
C GLN A 186 8.68 1.65 8.94
N ILE A 187 8.79 2.96 9.16
CA ILE A 187 8.50 3.99 8.16
C ILE A 187 9.81 4.65 7.72
N ASP A 188 10.11 4.57 6.43
CA ASP A 188 11.23 5.26 5.78
C ASP A 188 10.70 6.52 5.06
N TRP A 189 10.74 7.65 5.77
CA TRP A 189 10.28 8.94 5.25
C TRP A 189 11.12 9.47 4.09
N GLU A 190 12.38 9.05 3.95
CA GLU A 190 13.24 9.48 2.83
C GLU A 190 12.83 8.79 1.54
N LYS A 191 12.42 7.53 1.62
CA LYS A 191 11.91 6.75 0.48
C LYS A 191 10.39 6.83 0.30
N ALA A 192 9.67 7.38 1.28
CA ALA A 192 8.21 7.27 1.36
C ALA A 192 7.78 5.80 1.27
N GLU A 193 8.36 4.96 2.12
CA GLU A 193 8.06 3.52 2.18
C GLU A 193 7.67 3.10 3.60
N VAL A 194 6.77 2.13 3.71
CA VAL A 194 6.43 1.45 4.96
C VAL A 194 6.78 -0.02 4.83
N SER A 195 7.43 -0.57 5.85
CA SER A 195 7.73 -2.00 5.96
C SER A 195 7.02 -2.57 7.18
N VAL A 196 6.25 -3.64 6.97
CA VAL A 196 5.52 -4.35 8.01
C VAL A 196 6.12 -5.75 8.12
N SER A 197 6.83 -6.03 9.21
CA SER A 197 7.35 -7.37 9.52
C SER A 197 6.40 -8.08 10.47
N TYR A 198 6.10 -9.35 10.24
CA TYR A 198 5.10 -10.08 11.02
C TYR A 198 5.40 -11.58 11.02
N GLU A 199 4.93 -12.25 12.07
CA GLU A 199 4.83 -13.69 12.10
C GLU A 199 3.47 -14.09 11.56
N LEU A 200 3.44 -14.99 10.59
CA LEU A 200 2.19 -15.49 10.07
C LEU A 200 1.82 -16.83 10.68
N TYR A 201 0.59 -16.94 11.14
CA TYR A 201 0.05 -18.16 11.73
C TYR A 201 -1.10 -18.72 10.90
N GLY A 202 -1.07 -20.03 10.69
CA GLY A 202 -2.18 -20.78 10.12
C GLY A 202 -3.22 -21.10 11.18
N ASP A 203 -4.47 -21.05 10.77
CA ASP A 203 -5.69 -21.46 11.47
C ASP A 203 -5.79 -21.12 12.97
N VAL A 204 -6.50 -20.05 13.26
CA VAL A 204 -6.85 -19.64 14.64
C VAL A 204 -8.10 -20.31 15.20
N TYR A 205 -8.84 -21.09 14.39
CA TYR A 205 -10.05 -21.79 14.83
C TYR A 205 -9.78 -23.21 15.33
N TYR A 206 -8.59 -23.78 15.04
CA TYR A 206 -8.13 -25.01 15.68
C TYR A 206 -7.29 -24.73 16.94
N GLU A 207 -7.35 -25.65 17.91
CA GLU A 207 -6.72 -25.52 19.23
C GLU A 207 -5.18 -25.31 19.21
N ASN A 208 -4.53 -25.46 18.05
CA ASN A 208 -3.09 -25.31 17.87
C ASN A 208 -2.75 -24.51 16.60
N PRO A 209 -2.79 -23.16 16.65
CA PRO A 209 -2.32 -22.34 15.54
C PRO A 209 -0.83 -22.62 15.32
N TYR A 210 -0.45 -22.94 14.08
CA TYR A 210 0.94 -23.22 13.74
C TYR A 210 1.56 -22.02 13.03
N LYS A 211 2.82 -21.73 13.33
CA LYS A 211 3.57 -20.69 12.64
C LYS A 211 3.86 -21.14 11.21
N ILE A 212 3.40 -20.37 10.22
CA ILE A 212 3.68 -20.58 8.80
C ILE A 212 5.09 -20.08 8.48
N GLY A 213 5.44 -18.88 8.97
CA GLY A 213 6.74 -18.27 8.72
C GLY A 213 6.82 -16.82 9.17
N ASP A 214 7.99 -16.23 8.99
CA ASP A 214 8.24 -14.81 9.24
C ASP A 214 8.32 -14.08 7.91
N PHE A 215 7.63 -12.95 7.81
CA PHE A 215 7.49 -12.23 6.55
C PHE A 215 7.69 -10.73 6.76
N ARG A 216 8.01 -10.05 5.66
CA ARG A 216 7.97 -8.60 5.56
C ARG A 216 7.24 -8.19 4.30
N THR A 217 6.23 -7.36 4.45
CA THR A 217 5.55 -6.69 3.35
C THR A 217 5.99 -5.24 3.27
N ARG A 218 6.20 -4.73 2.06
CA ARG A 218 6.61 -3.34 1.83
C ARG A 218 5.60 -2.61 0.96
N TYR A 219 5.43 -1.34 1.27
CA TYR A 219 4.55 -0.42 0.56
C TYR A 219 5.28 0.87 0.23
N SER A 220 4.92 1.49 -0.89
CA SER A 220 5.19 2.90 -1.15
C SER A 220 4.00 3.74 -0.66
N VAL A 221 4.29 4.84 0.03
CA VAL A 221 3.30 5.83 0.46
C VAL A 221 3.05 6.79 -0.69
N MET A 222 1.81 6.80 -1.15
CA MET A 222 1.35 7.62 -2.27
C MET A 222 0.34 8.65 -1.77
N THR A 223 0.09 9.69 -2.56
CA THR A 223 -0.82 10.78 -2.20
C THR A 223 -1.90 10.91 -3.26
N ARG A 224 -3.17 10.91 -2.84
CA ARG A 224 -4.33 11.18 -3.69
C ARG A 224 -4.40 12.67 -4.06
N PRO A 225 -5.18 13.07 -5.08
CA PRO A 225 -5.37 14.47 -5.43
C PRO A 225 -5.96 15.34 -4.30
N ASP A 226 -6.80 14.76 -3.44
CA ASP A 226 -7.33 15.40 -2.23
C ASP A 226 -6.30 15.49 -1.08
N SER A 227 -5.09 14.99 -1.34
CA SER A 227 -3.95 14.86 -0.44
C SER A 227 -4.19 14.08 0.85
N THR A 228 -5.13 13.14 0.81
CA THR A 228 -5.06 11.90 1.62
C THR A 228 -3.99 10.97 1.05
N PHE A 229 -3.52 10.00 1.85
CA PHE A 229 -2.54 9.01 1.36
C PHE A 229 -3.20 7.67 1.04
N PHE A 230 -2.47 6.86 0.28
CA PHE A 230 -2.73 5.42 0.14
C PHE A 230 -1.42 4.66 0.11
N LEU A 231 -1.50 3.35 0.30
CA LEU A 231 -0.35 2.45 0.31
C LEU A 231 -0.38 1.59 -0.95
N ARG A 232 0.71 1.65 -1.72
CA ARG A 232 0.91 0.81 -2.90
C ARG A 232 1.82 -0.36 -2.56
N TYR A 233 1.34 -1.57 -2.76
CA TYR A 233 2.08 -2.80 -2.55
C TYR A 233 3.33 -2.85 -3.43
N LEU A 234 4.47 -3.21 -2.82
CA LEU A 234 5.75 -3.41 -3.53
C LEU A 234 6.08 -4.89 -3.62
N ASP A 235 6.24 -5.54 -2.47
CA ASP A 235 6.53 -6.96 -2.36
C ASP A 235 6.26 -7.50 -0.95
N THR A 236 6.25 -8.84 -0.86
CA THR A 236 6.37 -9.57 0.39
C THR A 236 7.50 -10.57 0.27
N VAL A 237 8.35 -10.64 1.30
CA VAL A 237 9.48 -11.56 1.35
C VAL A 237 9.43 -12.39 2.63
N SER A 238 9.87 -13.64 2.56
CA SER A 238 10.18 -14.43 3.76
C SER A 238 11.44 -13.90 4.43
N LEU A 239 11.47 -13.88 5.75
CA LEU A 239 12.61 -13.49 6.58
C LEU A 239 13.45 -14.68 7.05
#